data_AF-A0A0J6YQ52-F1
#
_entry.id   AF-A0A0J6YQ52-F1
#
_cell.length_a   1.000
_cell.length_b   1.000
_cell.length_c   1.000
_cell.angle_alpha   90.00
_cell.angle_beta   90.00
_cell.angle_gamma   90.00
#
_symmetry.space_group_name_H-M   'P 1'
#
loop_
_entity.id
_entity.type
_entity.pdbx_description
1 polymer ?
#
loop_
_entity_poly.entity_id
_entity_poly.type
_entity_poly.pdbx_seq_one_letter_code
_entity_poly.pdbx_strand_id
1 'polypeptide(L)'
;MTMKIHSPKILVFDVAPSRLMEMSVDYYRECQIAGAGSVEVDVADDDTTIVSATRYLPADADVAAVVHDGVLQVLCTRAGRDPIIMCEFPAWTNYTVHRSRR
;
A
#
# COMPACT_ATOMS: atom_id res chain seq x y z
N MET A 1 16.96 -20.88 16.19
CA MET A 1 15.90 -19.93 15.84
C MET A 1 15.68 -20.03 14.34
N THR A 2 14.60 -20.65 13.92
CA THR A 2 14.24 -20.70 12.50
C THR A 2 13.70 -19.32 12.14
N MET A 3 14.46 -18.53 11.38
CA MET A 3 13.92 -17.32 10.76
C MET A 3 12.78 -17.79 9.85
N LYS A 4 11.53 -17.61 10.28
CA LYS A 4 10.41 -17.74 9.36
C LYS A 4 10.55 -16.59 8.38
N ILE A 5 10.88 -16.92 7.13
CA ILE A 5 10.81 -15.94 6.05
C ILE A 5 9.32 -15.75 5.79
N HIS A 6 8.71 -14.82 6.50
CA HIS A 6 7.34 -14.41 6.23
C HIS A 6 7.34 -13.67 4.90
N SER A 7 6.61 -14.20 3.93
CA SER A 7 6.40 -13.46 2.67
C SER A 7 5.45 -12.30 2.97
N PRO A 8 5.71 -11.10 2.44
CA PRO A 8 4.87 -9.94 2.74
C PRO A 8 3.45 -10.18 2.24
N LYS A 9 2.47 -9.73 3.03
CA LYS A 9 1.08 -9.67 2.59
C LYS A 9 0.91 -8.51 1.63
N ILE A 10 0.50 -8.78 0.39
CA ILE A 10 0.38 -7.76 -0.65
C ILE A 10 -1.10 -7.50 -0.90
N LEU A 11 -1.54 -6.27 -0.67
CA LEU A 11 -2.91 -5.80 -0.88
C LEU A 11 -2.93 -4.79 -2.03
N VAL A 12 -3.72 -5.05 -3.07
CA VAL A 12 -3.89 -4.16 -4.21
C VAL A 12 -5.31 -3.61 -4.27
N PHE A 13 -5.44 -2.31 -4.55
CA PHE A 13 -6.72 -1.67 -4.84
C PHE A 13 -6.79 -1.10 -6.26
N ASP A 14 -8.01 -0.88 -6.73
CA ASP A 14 -8.33 -0.27 -8.03
C ASP A 14 -8.89 1.16 -7.88
N VAL A 15 -9.28 1.81 -8.98
CA VAL A 15 -9.85 3.17 -9.05
C VAL A 15 -11.01 3.39 -8.07
N ALA A 16 -11.77 2.32 -7.78
CA ALA A 16 -12.73 2.28 -6.70
C ALA A 16 -12.05 1.70 -5.46
N PRO A 17 -11.60 2.54 -4.50
CA PRO A 17 -10.91 2.11 -3.29
C PRO A 17 -11.75 1.27 -2.32
N SER A 18 -12.95 0.85 -2.72
CA SER A 18 -13.87 0.11 -1.89
C SER A 18 -13.40 -1.31 -1.54
N ARG A 19 -12.35 -1.83 -2.21
CA ARG A 19 -11.83 -3.18 -1.97
C ARG A 19 -10.31 -3.26 -2.11
N LEU A 20 -9.69 -3.88 -1.11
CA LEU A 20 -8.32 -4.40 -1.17
C LEU A 20 -8.38 -5.89 -1.51
N MET A 21 -7.56 -6.31 -2.46
CA MET A 21 -7.42 -7.70 -2.85
C MET A 21 -6.02 -8.19 -2.54
N GLU A 22 -5.91 -9.35 -1.91
CA GLU A 22 -4.60 -9.99 -1.71
C GLU A 22 -4.07 -10.51 -3.05
N MET A 23 -2.81 -10.22 -3.36
CA MET A 23 -2.20 -10.51 -4.65
C MET A 23 -0.82 -11.14 -4.49
N SER A 24 -0.35 -11.79 -5.56
CA SER A 24 0.99 -12.37 -5.59
C SER A 24 2.09 -11.31 -5.71
N VAL A 25 3.32 -11.69 -5.35
CA VAL A 25 4.53 -10.87 -5.56
C VAL A 25 4.76 -10.53 -7.03
N ASP A 26 4.38 -11.43 -7.96
CA ASP A 26 4.53 -11.18 -9.38
C ASP A 26 3.61 -10.07 -9.87
N TYR A 27 2.35 -10.05 -9.41
CA TYR A 27 1.43 -8.97 -9.75
C TYR A 27 1.87 -7.62 -9.14
N TYR A 28 2.42 -7.63 -7.93
CA TYR A 28 3.01 -6.44 -7.33
C TYR A 28 4.18 -5.90 -8.17
N ARG A 29 5.08 -6.77 -8.63
CA ARG A 29 6.18 -6.37 -9.54
C ARG A 29 5.65 -5.76 -10.83
N GLU A 30 4.60 -6.33 -11.42
CA GLU A 30 3.94 -5.75 -12.59
C GLU A 30 3.39 -4.35 -12.30
N CYS A 31 2.79 -4.14 -11.12
CA CYS A 31 2.32 -2.82 -10.69
C CYS A 31 3.48 -1.83 -10.52
N GLN A 32 4.58 -2.24 -9.89
CA GLN A 32 5.77 -1.40 -9.74
C GLN A 32 6.39 -1.01 -11.10
N ILE A 33 6.50 -1.96 -12.04
CA ILE A 33 7.01 -1.70 -13.39
C ILE A 33 6.12 -0.70 -14.13
N ALA A 34 4.79 -0.77 -13.93
CA ALA A 34 3.83 0.20 -14.48
C ALA A 34 3.79 1.53 -13.70
N GLY A 35 4.68 1.71 -12.72
CA GLY A 35 4.79 2.90 -11.91
C GLY A 35 3.61 3.14 -10.96
N ALA A 36 2.97 2.07 -10.48
CA ALA A 36 1.98 2.19 -9.42
C ALA A 36 2.68 2.54 -8.09
N GLY A 37 2.10 3.48 -7.34
CA GLY A 37 2.55 3.79 -5.99
C GLY A 37 2.22 2.67 -5.01
N SER A 38 3.00 2.55 -3.94
CA SER A 38 2.76 1.59 -2.86
C SER A 38 3.28 2.10 -1.51
N VAL A 39 2.76 1.52 -0.44
CA VAL A 39 3.22 1.73 0.93
C VAL A 39 3.55 0.36 1.52
N GLU A 40 4.79 0.18 1.93
CA GLU A 40 5.25 -0.96 2.71
C GLU A 40 5.13 -0.61 4.19
N VAL A 41 4.48 -1.46 4.97
CA VAL A 41 4.21 -1.25 6.39
C VAL A 41 4.72 -2.45 7.16
N ASP A 42 5.63 -2.19 8.09
CA ASP A 42 6.07 -3.19 9.05
C ASP A 42 5.18 -3.12 10.28
N VAL A 43 4.68 -4.27 10.71
CA VAL A 43 3.94 -4.44 11.96
C VAL A 43 4.77 -5.28 12.94
N ALA A 44 4.35 -5.35 14.20
CA ALA A 44 5.01 -6.19 15.20
C ALA A 44 5.12 -7.66 14.72
N ASP A 45 6.12 -8.39 15.25
CA ASP A 45 6.45 -9.78 14.91
C ASP A 45 7.06 -9.99 13.49
N ASP A 46 7.73 -8.96 12.94
CA ASP A 46 8.40 -8.98 11.61
C ASP A 46 7.46 -9.28 10.43
N ASP A 47 6.16 -9.03 10.59
CA ASP A 47 5.19 -9.14 9.49
C ASP A 47 5.18 -7.84 8.67
N THR A 48 5.33 -7.96 7.35
CA THR A 48 5.27 -6.83 6.42
C THR A 48 3.99 -6.90 5.59
N THR A 49 3.26 -5.79 5.53
CA THR A 49 2.11 -5.61 4.62
C THR A 49 2.43 -4.53 3.59
N ILE A 50 2.30 -4.85 2.31
CA ILE A 50 2.44 -3.90 1.21
C ILE A 50 1.05 -3.56 0.70
N VAL A 51 0.70 -2.27 0.71
CA VAL A 51 -0.52 -1.75 0.10
C VAL A 51 -0.14 -1.02 -1.19
N SER A 52 -0.51 -1.57 -2.34
CA SER A 52 -0.17 -1.05 -3.66
C SER A 52 -1.41 -0.60 -4.42
N ALA A 53 -1.26 0.45 -5.21
CA ALA A 53 -2.20 0.70 -6.28
C ALA A 53 -2.03 -0.34 -7.40
N THR A 54 -3.07 -0.55 -8.20
CA THR A 54 -2.99 -1.33 -9.44
C THR A 54 -2.22 -0.59 -10.54
N ARG A 55 -1.67 -1.34 -11.50
CA ARG A 55 -1.07 -0.79 -12.73
C ARG A 55 -2.04 0.06 -13.56
N TYR A 56 -3.33 -0.15 -13.39
CA TYR A 56 -4.39 0.56 -14.11
C TYR A 56 -4.86 1.84 -13.40
N LEU A 57 -4.19 2.23 -12.30
CA LEU A 57 -4.57 3.42 -11.56
C LEU A 57 -4.44 4.67 -12.47
N PRO A 58 -5.47 5.53 -12.51
CA PRO A 58 -5.43 6.81 -13.21
C PRO A 58 -4.22 7.65 -12.82
N ALA A 59 -3.68 8.42 -13.76
CA ALA A 59 -2.49 9.24 -13.53
C ALA A 59 -2.71 10.38 -12.52
N ASP A 60 -3.97 10.75 -12.27
CA ASP A 60 -4.37 11.75 -11.28
C ASP A 60 -4.62 11.15 -9.89
N ALA A 61 -4.45 9.83 -9.73
CA ALA A 61 -4.57 9.13 -8.47
C ALA A 61 -3.19 8.63 -7.97
N ASP A 62 -2.99 8.67 -6.66
CA ASP A 62 -1.73 8.28 -6.02
C ASP A 62 -1.98 7.63 -4.65
N VAL A 63 -0.98 6.91 -4.15
CA VAL A 63 -0.98 6.28 -2.83
C VAL A 63 -0.22 7.16 -1.85
N ALA A 64 -0.83 7.44 -0.71
CA ALA A 64 -0.20 8.17 0.38
C ALA A 64 -0.28 7.40 1.68
N ALA A 65 0.59 7.76 2.62
CA ALA A 65 0.55 7.29 3.99
C ALA A 65 0.56 8.52 4.92
N VAL A 66 -0.32 8.53 5.92
CA VAL A 66 -0.38 9.58 6.93
C VAL A 66 -0.51 8.93 8.30
N VAL A 67 0.08 9.54 9.33
CA VAL A 67 -0.12 9.11 10.72
C VAL A 67 -1.12 10.06 11.36
N HIS A 68 -2.22 9.51 11.88
CA HIS A 68 -3.27 10.26 12.57
C HIS A 68 -3.60 9.53 13.88
N ASP A 69 -3.51 10.25 15.02
CA ASP A 69 -3.72 9.69 16.37
C ASP A 69 -2.96 8.38 16.64
N GLY A 70 -1.72 8.30 16.13
CA GLY A 70 -0.85 7.12 16.28
C GLY A 70 -1.17 5.96 15.33
N VAL A 71 -2.24 6.05 14.53
CA VAL A 71 -2.60 5.05 13.52
C VAL A 71 -2.01 5.44 12.17
N LEU A 72 -1.33 4.52 11.51
CA LEU A 72 -0.91 4.71 10.12
C LEU A 72 -2.09 4.42 9.19
N GLN A 73 -2.48 5.42 8.43
CA GLN A 73 -3.53 5.32 7.41
C GLN A 73 -2.89 5.33 6.02
N VAL A 74 -3.16 4.28 5.23
CA VAL A 74 -2.82 4.25 3.81
C VAL A 74 -4.01 4.78 3.02
N LEU A 75 -3.78 5.76 2.16
CA LEU A 75 -4.81 6.51 1.45
C LEU A 75 -4.67 6.35 -0.06
N CYS A 76 -5.81 6.27 -0.74
CA CYS A 76 -5.92 6.61 -2.15
C CYS A 76 -6.26 8.11 -2.25
N THR A 77 -5.40 8.87 -2.91
CA THR A 77 -5.59 10.30 -3.17
C THR A 77 -5.89 10.51 -4.64
N ARG A 78 -6.71 11.51 -4.96
CA ARG A 78 -6.98 11.88 -6.35
C ARG A 78 -7.14 13.39 -6.48
N ALA A 79 -6.61 13.97 -7.56
CA ALA A 79 -6.71 15.40 -7.81
C ALA A 79 -8.18 15.87 -7.77
N GLY A 80 -8.47 16.86 -6.92
CA GLY A 80 -9.80 17.45 -6.77
C GLY A 80 -10.83 16.56 -6.05
N ARG A 81 -10.41 15.50 -5.35
CA ARG A 81 -11.28 14.65 -4.52
C ARG A 81 -10.71 14.48 -3.11
N ASP A 82 -11.61 14.16 -2.18
CA ASP A 82 -11.20 13.79 -0.83
C ASP A 82 -10.40 12.47 -0.84
N PRO A 83 -9.33 12.36 -0.04
CA PRO A 83 -8.61 11.11 0.16
C PRO A 83 -9.53 10.03 0.72
N ILE A 84 -9.33 8.79 0.29
CA ILE A 84 -10.07 7.63 0.79
C ILE A 84 -9.11 6.72 1.54
N ILE A 85 -9.43 6.43 2.80
CA ILE A 85 -8.66 5.50 3.63
C ILE A 85 -8.85 4.09 3.10
N MET A 86 -7.75 3.47 2.70
CA MET A 86 -7.71 2.10 2.19
C MET A 86 -7.56 1.09 3.32
N CYS A 87 -6.61 1.37 4.22
CA CYS A 87 -6.19 0.47 5.27
C CYS A 87 -5.64 1.27 6.43
N GLU A 88 -5.81 0.73 7.63
CA GLU A 88 -5.32 1.32 8.87
C GLU A 88 -4.47 0.29 9.62
N PHE A 89 -3.35 0.74 10.15
CA PHE A 89 -2.42 -0.08 10.92
C PHE A 89 -2.22 0.59 12.29
N PRO A 90 -2.92 0.15 13.35
CA PRO A 90 -2.74 0.69 14.70
C PRO A 90 -1.44 0.25 15.38
N ALA A 91 -0.86 -0.87 14.94
CA ALA A 91 0.34 -1.50 15.53
C ALA A 91 1.55 -1.48 14.58
N TRP A 92 1.61 -0.49 13.69
CA TRP A 92 2.75 -0.28 12.81
C TRP A 92 4.00 0.10 13.60
N THR A 93 5.16 -0.31 13.10
CA THR A 93 6.47 0.00 13.69
C THR A 93 7.31 0.87 12.75
N ASN A 94 7.17 0.63 11.44
CA ASN A 94 7.82 1.41 10.39
C ASN A 94 6.95 1.42 9.12
N TYR A 95 7.18 2.38 8.22
CA TYR A 95 6.58 2.36 6.89
C TYR A 95 7.46 3.06 5.86
N THR A 96 7.39 2.59 4.63
CA THR A 96 8.07 3.18 3.46
C THR A 96 7.06 3.46 2.36
N VAL A 97 7.08 4.68 1.83
CA VAL A 97 6.25 5.06 0.67
C VAL A 97 7.10 4.96 -0.60
N HIS A 98 6.68 4.11 -1.52
CA HIS A 98 7.27 3.98 -2.84
C HIS A 98 6.40 4.68 -3.87
N ARG A 99 6.84 5.86 -4.32
CA ARG A 99 6.20 6.59 -5.42
C ARG A 99 7.01 6.41 -6.69
N SER A 100 6.33 6.04 -7.77
CA SER A 100 6.94 6.15 -9.09
C SER A 100 6.85 7.58 -9.57
N ARG A 101 7.97 8.15 -10.01
CA ARG A 101 7.96 9.40 -10.78
C ARG A 101 7.54 9.01 -12.20
N ARG A 102 6.25 9.18 -12.51
CA ARG A 102 5.78 9.15 -13.91
C ARG A 102 6.23 10.40 -14.65
#